data_AF-A0A2N3DAI7-F1
#
_entry.id   AF-A0A2N3DAI7-F1
#
_cell.length_a   1.000
_cell.length_b   1.000
_cell.length_c   1.000
_cell.angle_alpha   90.00
_cell.angle_beta   90.00
_cell.angle_gamma   90.00
#
_symmetry.space_group_name_H-M   'P 1'
#
loop_
_entity.id
_entity.type
_entity.pdbx_description
1 polymer ?
#
loop_
_entity_poly.entity_id
_entity_poly.type
_entity_poly.pdbx_seq_one_letter_code
_entity_poly.pdbx_strand_id
1 'polypeptide(L)'
;MTGNKEQGHFREEITLSCVAVSGLTASAAPEAIIVDAVRCWRDASDRKSPVLPTLFARLEANGAGFLAPAIAALLAVHEAWSGQRFETGDRAASALTTDELHLLDLLETTAPPPTAIPLRPGLTAPLRIALRSTRILLLRVLRRDIWDGGPASPAAIDMPTLFACSDEAPPTPNPHGIL
;
A
#
# COMPACT_ATOMS: atom_id res chain seq x y z
N MET A 1 -43.20 44.53 12.06
CA MET A 1 -43.27 43.79 10.77
C MET A 1 -42.08 44.19 9.93
N THR A 2 -41.02 43.39 10.01
CA THR A 2 -39.80 43.34 9.19
C THR A 2 -39.04 42.18 9.83
N GLY A 3 -38.78 41.02 9.23
CA GLY A 3 -38.62 40.64 7.84
C GLY A 3 -37.40 39.72 7.84
N ASN A 4 -37.63 38.42 8.08
CA ASN A 4 -36.60 37.39 8.15
C ASN A 4 -35.78 37.29 6.85
N LYS A 5 -34.45 37.32 6.99
CA LYS A 5 -33.37 36.82 6.12
C LYS A 5 -32.13 36.98 7.03
N GLU A 6 -31.33 35.97 7.33
CA GLU A 6 -30.54 35.19 6.39
C GLU A 6 -30.25 33.79 6.97
N GLN A 7 -30.78 32.76 6.31
CA GLN A 7 -30.14 31.46 6.25
C GLN A 7 -29.09 31.54 5.14
N GLY A 8 -27.83 31.23 5.44
CA GLY A 8 -26.80 31.21 4.42
C GLY A 8 -25.35 31.21 4.90
N HIS A 9 -25.05 30.80 6.14
CA HIS A 9 -23.67 30.68 6.62
C HIS A 9 -23.36 29.24 7.04
N PHE A 10 -23.44 28.32 6.09
CA PHE A 10 -23.09 26.91 6.29
C PHE A 10 -22.44 26.31 5.05
N ARG A 11 -21.42 26.98 4.46
CA ARG A 11 -20.73 26.40 3.31
C ARG A 11 -19.28 26.82 3.05
N GLU A 12 -18.57 27.38 4.01
CA GLU A 12 -17.16 27.74 3.83
C GLU A 12 -16.36 27.57 5.14
N GLU A 13 -16.28 26.35 5.65
CA GLU A 13 -15.29 26.03 6.70
C GLU A 13 -14.75 24.60 6.56
N ILE A 14 -14.68 24.10 5.33
CA ILE A 14 -13.70 23.06 4.99
C ILE A 14 -12.42 23.81 4.63
N THR A 15 -11.84 24.47 5.63
CA THR A 15 -10.52 25.07 5.55
C THR A 15 -9.56 23.89 5.44
N LEU A 16 -9.32 23.49 4.19
CA LEU A 16 -8.01 23.27 3.61
C LEU A 16 -6.87 23.42 4.63
N SER A 17 -6.71 22.42 5.50
CA SER A 17 -5.45 22.19 6.20
C SER A 17 -4.57 21.43 5.21
N CYS A 18 -4.14 22.16 4.17
CA CYS A 18 -2.98 21.79 3.39
C CYS A 18 -1.79 21.94 4.33
N VAL A 19 -1.47 20.85 5.03
CA VAL A 19 -0.13 20.66 5.56
C VAL A 19 0.77 20.55 4.33
N ALA A 20 1.29 21.70 3.90
CA ALA A 20 2.38 21.80 2.97
C ALA A 20 3.59 21.12 3.63
N VAL A 21 3.86 19.87 3.25
CA VAL A 21 5.21 19.32 3.36
C VAL A 21 5.78 19.28 1.97
N SER A 22 6.51 20.36 1.68
CA SER A 22 7.47 20.47 0.60
C SER A 22 8.43 19.29 0.58
N GLY A 23 8.75 18.82 -0.63
CA GLY A 23 9.97 18.08 -0.90
C GLY A 23 9.78 16.65 -1.39
N LEU A 24 9.34 16.47 -2.63
CA LEU A 24 9.90 15.41 -3.48
C LEU A 24 9.88 15.88 -4.93
N THR A 25 10.84 16.73 -5.28
CA THR A 25 11.13 17.11 -6.66
C THR A 25 12.39 16.38 -7.10
N ALA A 26 12.26 15.59 -8.17
CA ALA A 26 13.21 14.66 -8.81
C ALA A 26 12.77 13.21 -8.59
N SER A 27 12.80 12.42 -9.68
CA SER A 27 12.50 10.98 -9.74
C SER A 27 13.13 10.28 -8.53
N ALA A 28 12.32 10.10 -7.49
CA ALA A 28 12.75 9.49 -6.26
C ALA A 28 12.80 7.99 -6.51
N ALA A 29 13.83 7.33 -5.96
CA ALA A 29 13.92 5.89 -6.01
C ALA A 29 12.58 5.28 -5.50
N PRO A 30 12.07 4.22 -6.12
CA PRO A 30 10.77 3.65 -5.77
C PRO A 30 10.65 3.31 -4.28
N GLU A 31 11.75 2.94 -3.64
CA GLU A 31 11.86 2.68 -2.20
C GLU A 31 11.58 3.94 -1.37
N ALA A 32 12.07 5.10 -1.81
CA ALA A 32 11.84 6.38 -1.12
C ALA A 32 10.36 6.79 -1.17
N ILE A 33 9.67 6.52 -2.29
CA ILE A 33 8.23 6.76 -2.43
C ILE A 33 7.44 5.87 -1.47
N ILE A 34 7.83 4.59 -1.36
CA ILE A 34 7.19 3.64 -0.43
C ILE A 34 7.42 4.08 1.02
N VAL A 35 8.66 4.42 1.39
CA VAL A 35 9.00 4.84 2.76
C VAL A 35 8.26 6.12 3.16
N ASP A 36 8.22 7.13 2.27
CA ASP A 36 7.47 8.36 2.54
C ASP A 36 5.96 8.09 2.70
N ALA A 37 5.40 7.19 1.90
CA ALA A 37 4.01 6.78 2.01
C ALA A 37 3.72 6.04 3.34
N VAL A 38 4.61 5.14 3.76
CA VAL A 38 4.49 4.39 5.03
C VAL A 38 4.56 5.33 6.22
N ARG A 39 5.49 6.29 6.22
CA ARG A 39 5.57 7.33 7.26
C ARG A 39 4.35 8.23 7.28
N CYS A 40 3.87 8.63 6.10
CA CYS A 40 2.62 9.39 5.97
C CYS A 40 1.42 8.62 6.54
N TRP A 41 1.36 7.30 6.33
CA TRP A 41 0.33 6.44 6.89
C TRP A 41 0.42 6.36 8.42
N ARG A 42 1.62 6.23 8.99
CA ARG A 42 1.84 6.24 10.45
C ARG A 42 1.40 7.55 11.07
N ASP A 43 1.88 8.67 10.53
CA ASP A 43 1.50 10.01 11.00
C ASP A 43 -0.01 10.22 10.98
N ALA A 44 -0.68 9.85 9.88
CA ALA A 44 -2.12 9.99 9.76
C ALA A 44 -2.87 9.08 10.74
N SER A 45 -2.40 7.85 10.94
CA SER A 45 -2.99 6.89 11.88
C SER A 45 -2.84 7.34 13.33
N ASP A 46 -1.67 7.81 13.72
CA ASP A 46 -1.39 8.29 15.08
C ASP A 46 -2.18 9.56 15.41
N ARG A 47 -2.34 10.45 14.43
CA ARG A 47 -3.17 11.66 14.54
C ARG A 47 -4.67 11.39 14.38
N LYS A 48 -5.08 10.14 14.14
CA LYS A 48 -6.47 9.74 13.82
C LYS A 48 -7.09 10.57 12.69
N SER A 49 -6.24 10.99 11.76
CA SER A 49 -6.61 11.74 10.56
C SER A 49 -7.08 10.79 9.46
N PRO A 50 -7.82 11.27 8.44
CA PRO A 50 -8.26 10.42 7.34
C PRO A 50 -7.04 9.92 6.54
N VAL A 51 -6.67 8.65 6.77
CA VAL A 51 -5.47 8.01 6.21
C VAL A 51 -5.48 8.00 4.68
N LEU A 52 -6.56 7.52 4.05
CA LEU A 52 -6.61 7.33 2.60
C LEU A 52 -6.49 8.65 1.81
N PRO A 53 -7.25 9.73 2.12
CA PRO A 53 -7.07 11.01 1.44
C PRO A 53 -5.65 11.59 1.59
N THR A 54 -5.08 11.48 2.80
CA THR A 54 -3.74 12.01 3.09
C THR A 54 -2.67 11.23 2.31
N LEU A 55 -2.77 9.91 2.32
CA LEU A 55 -1.86 9.02 1.62
C LEU A 55 -1.97 9.15 0.10
N PHE A 56 -3.20 9.29 -0.43
CA PHE A 56 -3.45 9.52 -1.84
C PHE A 56 -2.82 10.83 -2.32
N ALA A 57 -3.08 11.94 -1.64
CA ALA A 57 -2.50 13.24 -1.99
C ALA A 57 -0.97 13.21 -2.01
N ARG A 58 -0.37 12.44 -1.09
CA ARG A 58 1.09 12.29 -1.01
C ARG A 58 1.66 11.47 -2.18
N LEU A 59 1.03 10.35 -2.50
CA LEU A 59 1.46 9.46 -3.57
C LEU A 59 1.18 10.03 -4.97
N GLU A 60 0.09 10.80 -5.13
CA GLU A 60 -0.22 11.51 -6.38
C GLU A 60 0.87 12.50 -6.80
N ALA A 61 1.62 13.07 -5.84
CA ALA A 61 2.78 13.91 -6.16
C ALA A 61 3.84 13.18 -7.00
N ASN A 62 3.84 11.85 -6.97
CA ASN A 62 4.73 10.97 -7.74
C ASN A 62 3.96 10.13 -8.77
N GLY A 63 2.71 10.49 -9.13
CA GLY A 63 1.87 9.73 -10.06
C GLY A 63 1.41 8.36 -9.54
N ALA A 64 1.54 8.12 -8.23
CA ALA A 64 1.40 6.81 -7.61
C ALA A 64 0.18 6.68 -6.69
N GLY A 65 -0.80 7.59 -6.76
CA GLY A 65 -1.92 7.64 -5.81
C GLY A 65 -2.78 6.36 -5.78
N PHE A 66 -2.85 5.61 -6.89
CA PHE A 66 -3.48 4.30 -6.94
C PHE A 66 -2.90 3.27 -5.96
N LEU A 67 -1.68 3.47 -5.46
CA LEU A 67 -1.08 2.62 -4.43
C LEU A 67 -1.63 2.88 -3.03
N ALA A 68 -2.27 4.03 -2.78
CA ALA A 68 -2.69 4.42 -1.44
C ALA A 68 -3.58 3.36 -0.76
N PRO A 69 -4.62 2.80 -1.40
CA PRO A 69 -5.43 1.77 -0.77
C PRO A 69 -4.66 0.48 -0.49
N ALA A 70 -3.74 0.09 -1.37
CA ALA A 70 -2.96 -1.13 -1.22
C ALA A 70 -1.96 -1.02 -0.06
N ILE A 71 -1.22 0.09 0.01
CA ILE A 71 -0.28 0.38 1.10
C ILE A 71 -1.04 0.47 2.44
N ALA A 72 -2.17 1.19 2.47
CA ALA A 72 -2.95 1.32 3.70
C ALA A 72 -3.50 -0.04 4.19
N ALA A 73 -3.99 -0.88 3.28
CA ALA A 73 -4.48 -2.21 3.63
C ALA A 73 -3.34 -3.13 4.09
N LEU A 74 -2.18 -3.09 3.42
CA LEU A 74 -1.01 -3.88 3.79
C LEU A 74 -0.55 -3.58 5.21
N LEU A 75 -0.39 -2.29 5.54
CA LEU A 75 0.06 -1.86 6.87
C LEU A 75 -0.96 -2.22 7.96
N ALA A 76 -2.26 -2.01 7.69
CA ALA A 76 -3.31 -2.38 8.64
C ALA A 76 -3.37 -3.90 8.90
N VAL A 77 -3.23 -4.72 7.85
CA VAL A 77 -3.20 -6.19 8.00
C VAL A 77 -1.91 -6.63 8.69
N HIS A 78 -0.77 -6.00 8.41
CA HIS A 78 0.50 -6.28 9.06
C HIS A 78 0.44 -6.01 10.58
N GLU A 79 -0.10 -4.86 11.00
CA GLU A 79 -0.32 -4.58 12.43
C GLU A 79 -1.29 -5.58 13.08
N ALA A 80 -2.38 -5.92 12.40
CA ALA A 80 -3.34 -6.87 12.92
C ALA A 80 -2.77 -8.30 13.03
N TRP A 81 -1.85 -8.67 12.13
CA TRP A 81 -1.21 -9.98 12.07
C TRP A 81 -0.09 -10.11 13.12
N SER A 82 0.78 -9.10 13.23
CA SER A 82 1.88 -9.06 14.21
C SER A 82 1.40 -8.72 15.62
N GLY A 83 0.28 -8.00 15.74
CA GLY A 83 -0.18 -7.43 17.00
C GLY A 83 0.68 -6.29 17.52
N GLN A 84 1.67 -5.85 16.74
CA GLN A 84 2.57 -4.76 17.05
C GLN A 84 2.25 -3.57 16.16
N ARG A 85 2.54 -2.38 16.67
CA ARG A 85 2.51 -1.17 15.85
C ARG A 85 3.75 -1.16 14.96
N PHE A 86 3.55 -0.88 13.68
CA PHE A 86 4.64 -0.73 12.70
C PHE A 86 5.50 0.50 13.04
N GLU A 87 6.76 0.31 13.41
CA GLU A 87 7.66 1.39 13.81
C GLU A 87 8.22 2.11 12.58
N THR A 88 7.86 3.37 12.38
CA THR A 88 8.44 4.20 11.31
C THR A 88 9.41 5.21 11.88
N GLY A 89 10.36 5.62 11.04
CA GLY A 89 11.26 6.73 11.36
C GLY A 89 10.48 8.04 11.41
N ASP A 90 11.10 9.07 11.99
CA ASP A 90 10.57 10.44 11.85
C ASP A 90 10.52 10.80 10.36
N ARG A 91 9.52 11.60 9.99
CA ARG A 91 9.26 11.99 8.60
C ARG A 91 10.48 12.64 7.95
N ALA A 92 11.25 13.41 8.72
CA ALA A 92 12.46 14.11 8.25
C ALA A 92 13.74 13.25 8.32
N ALA A 93 13.71 12.06 8.92
CA ALA A 93 14.90 11.25 9.13
C ALA A 93 15.31 10.52 7.83
N SER A 94 16.57 10.62 7.41
CA SER A 94 17.06 9.83 6.27
C SER A 94 17.31 8.36 6.61
N ALA A 95 17.41 8.02 7.89
CA ALA A 95 17.63 6.65 8.35
C ALA A 95 16.32 5.85 8.27
N LEU A 96 16.43 4.60 7.80
CA LEU A 96 15.32 3.64 7.78
C LEU A 96 15.24 2.88 9.10
N THR A 97 14.02 2.60 9.56
CA THR A 97 13.80 1.70 10.69
C THR A 97 13.91 0.24 10.27
N THR A 98 14.05 -0.65 11.25
CA THR A 98 14.03 -2.11 11.01
C THR A 98 12.75 -2.54 10.31
N ASP A 99 11.60 -2.00 10.71
CA ASP A 99 10.31 -2.32 10.09
C ASP A 99 10.20 -1.79 8.66
N GLU A 100 10.72 -0.59 8.38
CA GLU A 100 10.78 -0.02 7.03
C GLU A 100 11.65 -0.88 6.10
N LEU A 101 12.83 -1.29 6.57
CA LEU A 101 13.72 -2.21 5.83
C LEU A 101 13.07 -3.57 5.62
N HIS A 102 12.42 -4.12 6.64
CA HIS A 102 11.75 -5.41 6.56
C HIS A 102 10.58 -5.37 5.57
N LEU A 103 9.79 -4.29 5.56
CA LEU A 103 8.71 -4.12 4.60
C LEU A 103 9.22 -4.06 3.15
N LEU A 104 10.31 -3.33 2.91
CA LEU A 104 10.93 -3.27 1.59
C LEU A 104 11.42 -4.65 1.15
N ASP A 105 12.11 -5.38 2.04
CA ASP A 105 12.53 -6.76 1.78
C ASP A 105 11.34 -7.69 1.48
N LEU A 106 10.23 -7.57 2.21
CA LEU A 106 9.00 -8.35 1.94
C LEU A 106 8.34 -8.00 0.60
N LEU A 107 8.48 -6.76 0.13
CA LEU A 107 7.94 -6.33 -1.15
C LEU A 107 8.85 -6.74 -2.33
N GLU A 108 10.17 -6.82 -2.11
CA GLU A 108 11.15 -7.31 -3.09
C GLU A 108 11.19 -8.84 -3.18
N THR A 109 11.15 -9.54 -2.04
CA THR A 109 11.29 -10.98 -1.98
C THR A 109 9.99 -11.69 -2.37
N THR A 110 10.10 -12.72 -3.21
CA THR A 110 8.98 -13.66 -3.52
C THR A 110 8.88 -14.78 -2.49
N ALA A 111 9.86 -14.87 -1.59
CA ALA A 111 9.90 -15.86 -0.54
C ALA A 111 8.78 -15.57 0.49
N PRO A 112 8.13 -16.61 1.05
CA PRO A 112 7.20 -16.42 2.14
C PRO A 112 7.90 -15.71 3.31
N PRO A 113 7.22 -14.80 4.03
CA PRO A 113 7.82 -14.11 5.17
C PRO A 113 8.41 -15.15 6.13
N PRO A 114 9.64 -14.93 6.65
CA PRO A 114 10.17 -15.77 7.71
C PRO A 114 9.14 -15.78 8.84
N THR A 115 8.89 -16.97 9.38
CA THR A 115 7.83 -17.27 10.36
C THR A 115 7.96 -16.41 11.62
N ALA A 116 7.51 -15.16 11.57
CA ALA A 116 7.17 -14.43 12.78
C ALA A 116 5.98 -15.18 13.39
N ILE A 117 6.01 -15.36 14.71
CA ILE A 117 4.92 -16.01 15.44
C ILE A 117 3.72 -15.07 15.33
N PRO A 118 2.70 -15.40 14.53
CA PRO A 118 1.62 -14.47 14.29
C PRO A 118 0.74 -14.39 15.54
N LEU A 119 0.41 -13.18 15.98
CA LEU A 119 -0.61 -13.02 17.03
C LEU A 119 -1.98 -13.50 16.52
N ARG A 120 -2.21 -13.35 15.21
CA ARG A 120 -3.42 -13.82 14.53
C ARG A 120 -3.07 -14.69 13.32
N PRO A 121 -2.87 -16.01 13.49
CA PRO A 121 -2.50 -16.91 12.39
C PRO A 121 -3.51 -16.90 11.23
N GLY A 122 -4.79 -16.64 11.51
CA GLY A 122 -5.86 -16.51 10.49
C GLY A 122 -5.67 -15.33 9.52
N LEU A 123 -4.80 -14.37 9.81
CA LEU A 123 -4.48 -13.24 8.93
C LEU A 123 -3.28 -13.49 8.02
N THR A 124 -2.63 -14.66 8.11
CA THR A 124 -1.45 -14.98 7.29
C THR A 124 -1.78 -15.00 5.79
N ALA A 125 -2.91 -15.60 5.40
CA ALA A 125 -3.34 -15.61 4.00
C ALA A 125 -3.73 -14.21 3.49
N PRO A 126 -4.55 -13.41 4.21
CA PRO A 126 -4.78 -12.00 3.88
C PRO A 126 -3.50 -11.17 3.73
N LEU A 127 -2.52 -11.34 4.63
CA LEU A 127 -1.24 -10.62 4.55
C LEU A 127 -0.48 -10.99 3.28
N ARG A 128 -0.39 -12.29 2.94
CA ARG A 128 0.23 -12.76 1.70
C ARG A 128 -0.46 -12.19 0.46
N ILE A 129 -1.79 -12.12 0.46
CA ILE A 129 -2.57 -11.53 -0.64
C ILE A 129 -2.26 -10.03 -0.75
N ALA A 130 -2.25 -9.30 0.37
CA ALA A 130 -1.95 -7.87 0.41
C ALA A 130 -0.52 -7.56 -0.07
N LEU A 131 0.47 -8.35 0.34
CA LEU A 131 1.85 -8.25 -0.14
C LEU A 131 1.92 -8.48 -1.65
N ARG A 132 1.31 -9.58 -2.13
CA ARG A 132 1.31 -9.92 -3.56
C ARG A 132 0.63 -8.86 -4.41
N SER A 133 -0.54 -8.36 -4.00
CA SER A 133 -1.28 -7.34 -4.75
C SER A 133 -0.55 -6.00 -4.75
N THR A 134 0.00 -5.58 -3.61
CA THR A 134 0.79 -4.34 -3.50
C THR A 134 2.01 -4.41 -4.40
N ARG A 135 2.72 -5.54 -4.41
CA ARG A 135 3.85 -5.76 -5.31
C ARG A 135 3.48 -5.64 -6.78
N ILE A 136 2.37 -6.26 -7.20
CA ILE A 136 1.89 -6.16 -8.59
C ILE A 136 1.60 -4.70 -8.96
N LEU A 137 1.00 -3.93 -8.06
CA LEU A 137 0.73 -2.52 -8.28
C LEU A 137 2.01 -1.68 -8.32
N LEU A 138 2.95 -1.91 -7.41
CA LEU A 138 4.27 -1.26 -7.41
C LEU A 138 5.00 -1.50 -8.74
N LEU A 139 5.02 -2.75 -9.22
CA LEU A 139 5.61 -3.11 -10.50
C LEU A 139 4.90 -2.45 -11.69
N ARG A 140 3.63 -2.08 -11.58
CA ARG A 140 2.90 -1.38 -12.65
C ARG A 140 3.04 0.12 -12.65
N VAL A 141 3.20 0.69 -11.46
CA VAL A 141 3.26 2.15 -11.25
C VAL A 141 4.71 2.60 -11.36
N LEU A 142 5.60 2.03 -10.54
CA LEU A 142 6.97 2.52 -10.39
C LEU A 142 7.96 1.95 -11.42
N ARG A 143 7.67 0.80 -12.04
CA ARG A 143 8.53 0.21 -13.08
C ARG A 143 8.26 0.76 -14.48
N ARG A 144 7.11 1.40 -14.72
CA ARG A 144 6.80 2.00 -16.03
C ARG A 144 7.71 3.19 -16.34
N ASP A 145 8.09 3.96 -15.32
CA ASP A 145 8.92 5.14 -15.47
C ASP A 145 10.40 4.84 -15.75
N ILE A 146 10.85 3.59 -15.56
CA ILE A 146 12.21 3.14 -15.90
C ILE A 146 12.34 2.83 -17.41
N TRP A 147 11.24 2.55 -18.10
CA TRP A 147 11.25 2.20 -19.52
C TRP A 147 11.08 3.40 -20.46
N ASP A 148 10.55 4.53 -19.98
CA ASP A 148 10.27 5.72 -20.81
C ASP A 148 11.50 6.60 -21.14
N GLY A 149 12.71 6.06 -20.94
CA GLY A 149 13.99 6.70 -21.30
C GLY A 149 14.67 6.14 -22.55
N GLY A 150 14.00 5.37 -23.41
CA GLY A 150 14.59 4.77 -24.62
C GLY A 150 13.70 4.89 -25.86
N PRO A 151 14.24 5.24 -27.05
CA PRO A 151 13.43 5.55 -28.22
C PRO A 151 12.68 4.33 -28.73
N ALA A 152 11.44 4.58 -29.13
CA ALA A 152 10.47 3.62 -29.64
C ALA A 152 11.07 2.53 -30.56
N SER A 153 10.80 1.28 -30.19
CA SER A 153 10.79 0.16 -31.14
C SER A 153 9.52 -0.66 -30.89
N PRO A 154 8.58 -0.72 -31.86
CA PRO A 154 7.38 -1.52 -31.73
C PRO A 154 7.73 -2.95 -32.14
N ALA A 155 8.08 -3.79 -31.17
CA ALA A 155 8.22 -5.22 -31.40
C ALA A 155 7.34 -5.98 -30.43
N ALA A 156 6.27 -6.55 -31.00
CA ALA A 156 5.53 -7.73 -30.56
C ALA A 156 5.13 -7.78 -29.08
N ILE A 157 3.86 -7.42 -28.84
CA ILE A 157 3.09 -7.85 -27.68
C ILE A 157 3.05 -9.38 -27.69
N ASP A 158 3.93 -10.02 -26.93
CA ASP A 158 3.74 -11.40 -26.50
C ASP A 158 3.16 -11.35 -25.09
N MET A 159 1.86 -11.65 -24.99
CA MET A 159 1.12 -11.69 -23.74
C MET A 159 1.50 -12.97 -22.99
N PRO A 160 2.11 -12.91 -21.78
CA PRO A 160 2.12 -14.06 -20.93
C PRO A 160 0.71 -14.28 -20.37
N THR A 161 0.17 -15.44 -20.72
CA THR A 161 -1.08 -16.04 -20.27
C THR A 161 -1.32 -15.80 -18.78
N LEU A 162 -2.40 -15.08 -18.50
CA LEU A 162 -2.97 -14.91 -17.17
C LEU A 162 -3.20 -16.27 -16.51
N PHE A 163 -2.63 -16.44 -15.31
CA PHE A 163 -3.27 -17.02 -14.14
C PHE A 163 -4.20 -18.22 -14.42
N ALA A 164 -3.61 -19.41 -14.56
CA ALA A 164 -4.32 -20.64 -14.25
C ALA A 164 -4.46 -20.74 -12.72
N CYS A 165 -5.62 -20.35 -12.19
CA CYS A 165 -6.04 -20.75 -10.87
C CYS A 165 -6.44 -22.23 -10.97
N SER A 166 -5.51 -23.15 -10.70
CA SER A 166 -5.89 -24.54 -10.46
C SER A 166 -6.61 -24.61 -9.12
N ASP A 167 -7.94 -24.64 -9.19
CA ASP A 167 -8.81 -25.09 -8.12
C ASP A 167 -8.62 -26.61 -7.98
N GLU A 168 -7.61 -27.03 -7.22
CA GLU A 168 -7.42 -28.44 -6.88
C GLU A 168 -8.29 -28.75 -5.66
N ALA A 169 -9.46 -29.34 -5.93
CA ALA A 169 -10.39 -29.85 -4.93
C ALA A 169 -9.74 -30.94 -4.05
N PRO A 170 -10.04 -31.00 -2.74
CA PRO A 170 -9.53 -32.05 -1.86
C PRO A 170 -10.08 -33.43 -2.26
N PRO A 171 -9.26 -34.51 -2.21
CA PRO A 171 -9.74 -35.85 -2.51
C PRO A 171 -10.78 -36.29 -1.47
N THR A 172 -11.96 -36.69 -1.95
CA THR A 172 -13.01 -37.31 -1.15
C THR A 172 -12.52 -38.62 -0.54
N PRO A 173 -12.81 -38.92 0.74
CA PRO A 173 -12.47 -40.20 1.34
C PRO A 173 -13.26 -41.33 0.69
N ASN A 174 -12.53 -42.35 0.24
CA ASN A 174 -13.04 -43.56 -0.39
C ASN A 174 -13.94 -44.36 0.58
N PRO A 175 -15.23 -44.60 0.30
CA PRO A 175 -16.12 -45.31 1.21
C PRO A 175 -16.17 -46.82 0.93
N HIS A 176 -15.04 -47.50 0.72
CA HIS A 176 -15.02 -48.97 0.66
C HIS A 176 -13.71 -49.52 1.22
N GLY A 177 -13.64 -49.57 2.55
CA GLY A 177 -12.74 -50.44 3.29
C GLY A 177 -13.58 -51.31 4.23
N ILE A 178 -14.15 -52.39 3.69
CA ILE A 178 -14.70 -53.50 4.47
C ILE A 178 -14.30 -54.81 3.77
N LEU A 179 -13.58 -55.62 4.56
CA LEU A 179 -13.17 -57.02 4.45
C LEU A 179 -11.97 -57.33 3.53
#